data_AF-A0A2E0FHC5-F1
#
_entry.id   AF-A0A2E0FHC5-F1
#
_cell.length_a   1.000
_cell.length_b   1.000
_cell.length_c   1.000
_cell.angle_alpha   90.00
_cell.angle_beta   90.00
_cell.angle_gamma   90.00
#
_symmetry.space_group_name_H-M   'P 1'
#
loop_
_entity.id
_entity.type
_entity.pdbx_description
1 polymer ?
#
loop_
_entity_poly.entity_id
_entity_poly.type
_entity_poly.pdbx_seq_one_letter_code
_entity_poly.pdbx_strand_id
1 'polypeptide(L)' 'MKAKEDAPNYRKASGSKNCGNCKAWDSSKTDDPMTGYCEWYDFTCRADHICDAWAGGKND' A
#
# COMPACT_ATOMS: atom_id res chain seq x y z
N MET A 1 3.66 -14.02 9.12
CA MET A 1 2.77 -13.13 8.33
C MET A 1 2.96 -11.76 8.93
N LYS A 2 3.31 -10.76 8.12
CA LYS A 2 3.19 -9.38 8.57
C LYS A 2 1.72 -8.99 8.40
N ALA A 3 1.18 -8.10 9.21
CA ALA A 3 -0.21 -7.68 9.13
C ALA A 3 -0.31 -6.15 8.99
N LYS A 4 -1.52 -5.62 8.85
CA LYS A 4 -1.78 -4.17 8.83
C LYS A 4 -1.13 -3.43 10.01
N GLU A 5 -1.05 -4.07 11.17
CA GLU A 5 -0.43 -3.54 12.39
C GLU A 5 1.10 -3.36 12.26
N ASP A 6 1.74 -4.13 11.37
CA ASP A 6 3.17 -4.03 11.10
C ASP A 6 3.50 -2.94 10.07
N ALA A 7 2.50 -2.43 9.33
CA ALA A 7 2.69 -1.33 8.39
C ALA A 7 2.83 0.00 9.16
N PRO A 8 4.04 0.57 9.25
CA PRO A 8 4.31 1.66 10.17
C PRO A 8 3.52 2.90 9.77
N ASN A 9 2.76 3.47 10.72
CA ASN A 9 2.02 4.72 10.52
C ASN A 9 1.08 4.69 9.30
N TYR A 10 0.39 3.58 9.08
CA TYR A 10 -0.58 3.45 8.00
C TYR A 10 -1.74 4.46 8.16
N ARG A 11 -1.83 5.42 7.25
CA ARG A 11 -2.76 6.57 7.31
C ARG A 11 -3.17 7.04 5.92
N LYS A 12 -4.19 7.89 5.83
CA LYS A 12 -4.57 8.53 4.56
C LYS A 12 -3.40 9.38 4.04
N ALA A 13 -3.04 9.22 2.77
CA ALA A 13 -1.98 9.99 2.15
C ALA A 13 -2.43 11.45 1.95
N SER A 14 -1.52 12.39 2.19
CA SER A 14 -1.72 13.82 1.94
C SER A 14 -0.95 14.33 0.72
N GLY A 15 -0.18 13.46 0.05
CA GLY A 15 0.68 13.82 -1.07
C GLY A 15 0.68 12.77 -2.18
N SER A 16 1.66 12.87 -3.07
CA SER A 16 1.77 11.98 -4.24
C SER A 16 2.16 10.55 -3.90
N LYS A 17 2.79 10.29 -2.75
CA LYS A 17 3.18 8.94 -2.32
C LYS A 17 2.01 8.25 -1.62
N ASN A 18 1.64 7.05 -2.08
CA ASN A 18 0.57 6.25 -1.50
C ASN A 18 0.75 4.76 -1.84
N CYS A 19 -0.10 3.90 -1.30
CA CYS A 19 -0.08 2.46 -1.55
C CYS A 19 -0.37 2.20 -3.03
N GLY A 20 -1.32 2.90 -3.65
CA GLY A 20 -1.69 2.70 -5.06
C GLY A 20 -0.55 2.87 -6.06
N ASN A 21 0.50 3.61 -5.69
CA ASN A 21 1.71 3.72 -6.50
C ASN A 21 2.96 3.09 -5.88
N CYS A 22 2.84 2.48 -4.69
CA CYS A 22 3.94 1.81 -4.02
C CYS A 22 4.37 0.55 -4.80
N LYS A 23 5.68 0.31 -4.86
CA LYS A 23 6.26 -0.91 -5.45
C LYS A 23 5.67 -2.22 -4.88
N ALA A 24 5.33 -2.22 -3.58
CA ALA A 24 4.82 -3.39 -2.87
C ALA A 24 3.31 -3.61 -3.01
N TRP A 25 2.59 -2.78 -3.79
CA TRP A 25 1.14 -2.86 -3.92
C TRP A 25 0.72 -3.66 -5.15
N ASP A 26 -0.27 -4.53 -5.02
CA ASP A 26 -0.83 -5.34 -6.10
C ASP A 26 -2.36 -5.28 -6.10
N SER A 27 -2.94 -4.51 -7.03
CA SER A 27 -4.40 -4.44 -7.23
C SER A 27 -5.01 -5.70 -7.82
N SER A 28 -4.22 -6.57 -8.46
CA SER A 28 -4.76 -7.79 -9.09
C SER A 28 -5.26 -8.81 -8.06
N LYS A 29 -4.91 -8.61 -6.80
CA LYS A 29 -5.28 -9.48 -5.66
C LYS A 29 -6.55 -9.04 -4.95
N THR A 30 -7.22 -7.99 -5.44
CA THR A 30 -8.44 -7.45 -4.85
C THR A 30 -9.43 -7.05 -5.94
N ASP A 31 -10.73 -7.21 -5.68
CA ASP A 31 -11.76 -6.86 -6.66
C ASP A 31 -12.10 -5.36 -6.69
N ASP A 32 -11.77 -4.61 -5.62
CA ASP A 32 -12.03 -3.16 -5.52
C ASP A 32 -10.81 -2.36 -6.03
N PRO A 33 -10.96 -1.49 -7.05
CA PRO A 33 -9.88 -0.67 -7.61
C PRO A 33 -9.28 0.35 -6.62
N MET A 34 -9.99 0.68 -5.54
CA MET A 34 -9.52 1.53 -4.46
C MET A 34 -8.75 0.74 -3.39
N THR A 35 -8.62 -0.57 -3.55
CA THR A 35 -7.83 -1.44 -2.68
C THR A 35 -6.77 -2.19 -3.49
N GLY A 36 -5.77 -2.70 -2.78
CA GLY A 36 -4.85 -3.69 -3.32
C GLY A 36 -4.05 -4.32 -2.21
N TYR A 37 -3.38 -5.41 -2.53
CA TYR A 37 -2.62 -6.19 -1.58
C TYR A 37 -1.22 -5.61 -1.40
N CYS A 38 -0.79 -5.41 -0.16
CA CYS A 38 0.60 -5.08 0.13
C CYS A 38 1.41 -6.37 0.30
N GLU A 39 2.20 -6.74 -0.70
CA GLU A 39 2.98 -7.99 -0.69
C GLU A 39 4.03 -8.05 0.43
N TRP A 40 4.48 -6.88 0.91
CA TRP A 40 5.48 -6.81 2.00
C TRP A 40 4.89 -7.04 3.38
N TYR A 41 3.63 -6.62 3.56
CA TYR A 41 2.94 -6.61 4.85
C TYR A 41 1.71 -7.53 4.88
N ASP A 42 1.50 -8.32 3.84
CA ASP A 42 0.49 -9.39 3.73
C ASP A 42 -0.94 -8.93 4.09
N PHE A 43 -1.34 -7.73 3.65
CA PHE A 43 -2.68 -7.19 3.94
C PHE A 43 -3.23 -6.31 2.83
N THR A 44 -4.56 -6.20 2.77
CA THR A 44 -5.26 -5.27 1.87
C THR A 44 -5.16 -3.83 2.37
N CYS A 45 -4.52 -2.97 1.57
CA CYS A 45 -4.42 -1.54 1.81
C CYS A 45 -5.22 -0.75 0.77
N ARG A 46 -5.61 0.47 1.12
CA ARG A 46 -6.29 1.41 0.23
C ARG A 46 -5.29 2.14 -0.64
N ALA A 47 -5.64 2.34 -1.90
CA ALA A 47 -4.78 3.03 -2.87
C ALA A 47 -4.39 4.46 -2.42
N ASP A 48 -5.28 5.16 -1.69
CA ASP A 48 -5.08 6.53 -1.20
C ASP A 48 -4.45 6.62 0.21
N HIS A 49 -3.97 5.51 0.77
CA HIS A 49 -3.28 5.48 2.06
C HIS A 49 -1.76 5.36 1.86
N ILE A 50 -0.98 5.58 2.91
CA ILE A 50 0.47 5.44 2.92
C ILE A 50 0.92 4.87 4.27
N CYS A 51 2.03 4.13 4.28
CA CYS A 51 2.80 3.81 5.47
C CYS A 51 4.23 4.36 5.31
N ASP A 52 4.95 4.51 6.41
CA ASP A 52 6.32 5.05 6.41
C ASP A 52 7.32 4.13 5.68
N ALA A 53 6.93 2.88 5.40
CA ALA A 53 7.67 1.90 4.61
C ALA A 53 7.40 1.99 3.09
N TRP A 54 6.87 3.11 2.60
CA TRP A 54 6.66 3.32 1.16
C TRP A 54 7.95 3.10 0.37
N ALA A 55 7.90 2.20 -0.61
CA ALA A 55 9.07 1.54 -1.19
C ALA A 55 9.47 2.03 -2.59
N GLY A 56 9.18 3.30 -2.92
CA GLY A 56 9.34 3.81 -4.28
C GLY A 56 8.10 3.60 -5.15
N GLY A 57 8.04 4.35 -6.25
CA GLY A 57 7.02 4.19 -7.26
C GLY A 57 7.27 2.92 -8.08
N LYS A 58 6.22 2.28 -8.63
CA LYS A 58 6.41 1.19 -9.60
C LYS A 58 7.23 1.58 -10.86
N ASN A 59 7.44 2.88 -11.07
CA ASN A 59 8.19 3.44 -12.22
C ASN A 59 9.46 4.22 -11.78
N ASP A 60 9.91 4.05 -10.54
CA ASP A 60 11.13 4.69 -9.99
C ASP A 60 12.36 3.77 -10.15
#